data_AF-A0A537JNF0-F1
#
_entry.id   AF-A0A537JNF0-F1
#
_cell.length_a   1.000
_cell.length_b   1.000
_cell.length_c   1.000
_cell.angle_alpha   90.00
_cell.angle_beta   90.00
_cell.angle_gamma   90.00
#
_symmetry.space_group_name_H-M   'P 1'
#
loop_
_entity.id
_entity.type
_entity.pdbx_description
1 polymer ?
#
loop_
_entity_poly.entity_id
_entity_poly.type
_entity_poly.pdbx_seq_one_letter_code
_entity_poly.pdbx_strand_id
1 'polypeptide(L)'
;MPLLLIANLKVALIGRNGVGKTTLLRLLTGLEAPDQGARTVSSGAVIGYLPQDPAVDESRTLWDEAVAPFATLAAMERRLADLEAALAAPEVHGDDSRLSGALEEYGRVRDQFEAQGGFT
;
A
#
# COMPACT_ATOMS: atom_id res chain seq x y z
N MET A 1 3.67 -17.02 27.58
CA MET A 1 2.54 -16.08 27.46
C MET A 1 2.42 -15.62 26.01
N PRO A 2 1.20 -15.45 25.46
CA PRO A 2 1.03 -14.93 24.11
C PRO A 2 1.32 -13.42 24.05
N LEU A 3 1.87 -12.95 22.93
CA LEU A 3 1.94 -11.53 22.58
C LEU A 3 0.72 -11.17 21.74
N LEU A 4 -0.14 -10.30 22.24
CA LEU A 4 -1.31 -9.80 21.52
C LEU A 4 -1.10 -8.32 21.16
N LEU A 5 -1.13 -8.02 19.86
CA LEU A 5 -1.12 -6.66 19.35
C LEU A 5 -2.54 -6.31 18.91
N ILE A 6 -3.10 -5.24 19.49
CA ILE A 6 -4.45 -4.76 19.19
C ILE A 6 -4.38 -3.49 18.36
N ALA A 7 -5.46 -3.20 17.63
CA ALA A 7 -5.54 -2.00 16.79
C ALA A 7 -5.24 -0.73 17.59
N ASN A 8 -4.58 0.24 16.95
CA ASN A 8 -4.18 1.54 17.50
C ASN A 8 -3.18 1.49 18.66
N LEU A 9 -2.60 0.33 18.98
CA LEU A 9 -1.56 0.22 19.98
C LEU A 9 -0.19 0.67 19.43
N LYS A 10 0.51 1.50 20.19
CA LYS A 10 1.91 1.86 19.92
C LYS A 10 2.81 1.08 20.88
N VAL A 11 3.65 0.21 20.34
CA VAL A 11 4.54 -0.66 21.13
C VAL A 11 5.98 -0.43 20.72
N ALA A 12 6.87 -0.33 21.70
CA ALA A 12 8.31 -0.32 21.51
C ALA A 12 8.91 -1.65 21.97
N LEU A 13 9.74 -2.27 21.12
CA LEU A 13 10.49 -3.46 21.47
C LEU A 13 11.92 -3.07 21.89
N ILE A 14 12.23 -3.18 23.17
CA ILE A 14 13.50 -2.74 23.76
C ILE A 14 14.28 -3.95 24.28
N GLY A 15 15.60 -3.92 24.11
CA GLY A 15 16.50 -4.96 24.62
C GLY A 15 17.90 -4.82 24.06
N ARG A 16 18.86 -5.56 24.63
CA ARG A 16 20.26 -5.57 24.16
C ARG A 16 20.38 -6.09 22.73
N ASN A 17 21.51 -5.82 22.08
CA ASN A 17 21.81 -6.42 20.77
C ASN A 17 21.95 -7.94 20.91
N GLY A 18 21.50 -8.67 19.89
CA GLY A 18 21.51 -10.13 19.88
C GLY A 18 20.36 -10.82 20.63
N VAL A 19 19.47 -10.09 21.32
CA VAL A 19 18.32 -10.70 22.03
C VAL A 19 17.17 -11.16 21.10
N GLY A 20 17.34 -11.03 19.78
CA GLY A 20 16.35 -11.48 18.80
C GLY A 20 15.27 -10.45 18.42
N LYS A 21 15.48 -9.15 18.62
CA LYS A 21 14.50 -8.11 18.24
C LYS A 21 14.16 -8.15 16.75
N THR A 22 15.18 -8.18 15.90
CA THR A 22 15.02 -8.27 14.44
C THR A 22 14.31 -9.57 14.05
N THR A 23 14.69 -10.68 14.68
CA THR A 23 14.02 -11.98 14.48
C THR A 23 12.54 -11.89 14.84
N LEU A 24 12.18 -11.33 16.00
CA LEU A 24 10.78 -11.14 16.39
C LEU A 24 10.01 -10.28 15.38
N LEU A 25 10.59 -9.19 14.89
CA LEU A 25 9.97 -8.38 13.84
C LEU A 25 9.76 -9.17 12.54
N ARG A 26 10.73 -9.97 12.11
CA ARG A 26 10.61 -10.82 10.90
C ARG A 26 9.56 -11.92 11.06
N LEU A 27 9.47 -12.51 12.25
CA LEU A 27 8.39 -13.44 12.60
C LEU A 27 7.04 -12.74 12.50
N LEU A 28 6.89 -11.56 13.13
CA LEU A 28 5.63 -10.80 13.10
C LEU A 28 5.22 -10.37 11.68
N THR A 29 6.17 -10.09 10.79
CA THR A 29 5.88 -9.74 9.39
C THR A 29 5.65 -10.96 8.51
N GLY A 30 6.02 -12.17 8.97
CA GLY A 30 5.93 -13.41 8.20
C GLY A 30 7.09 -13.61 7.23
N LEU A 31 8.15 -12.80 7.32
CA LEU A 31 9.40 -13.00 6.59
C LEU A 31 10.19 -14.22 7.09
N GLU A 32 9.88 -14.67 8.31
CA GLU A 32 10.46 -15.85 8.94
C GLU A 32 9.33 -16.65 9.61
N ALA A 33 9.40 -17.98 9.54
CA ALA A 33 8.43 -18.86 10.17
C ALA A 33 8.88 -19.21 11.60
N PRO A 34 7.96 -19.29 12.58
CA PRO A 34 8.32 -19.72 13.92
C PRO A 34 8.67 -21.22 13.92
N ASP A 35 9.74 -21.60 14.62
CA ASP A 35 10.09 -23.01 14.81
C ASP A 35 8.99 -23.77 15.58
N GLN A 36 8.33 -23.08 16.52
CA GLN A 36 7.22 -23.59 17.33
C GLN A 36 6.18 -22.50 17.60
N GLY A 37 4.93 -22.92 17.82
CA GLY A 37 3.80 -22.03 18.06
C GLY A 37 3.16 -21.55 16.76
N ALA A 38 2.41 -20.46 16.84
CA ALA A 38 1.68 -19.93 15.69
C ALA A 38 1.70 -18.41 15.67
N ARG A 39 1.63 -17.88 14.44
CA ARG A 39 1.38 -16.47 14.15
C ARG A 39 -0.01 -16.34 13.53
N THR A 40 -0.85 -15.50 14.12
CA THR A 40 -2.18 -15.19 13.60
C THR A 40 -2.27 -13.70 13.31
N VAL A 41 -2.77 -13.36 12.14
CA VAL A 41 -3.00 -11.98 11.69
C VAL A 41 -4.47 -11.83 11.35
N SER A 42 -5.07 -10.71 11.72
CA SER A 42 -6.46 -10.41 11.38
C SER A 42 -6.66 -10.42 9.86
N SER A 43 -7.79 -10.99 9.42
CA SER A 43 -8.13 -11.01 8.00
C SER A 43 -8.18 -9.59 7.43
N GLY A 44 -7.54 -9.38 6.28
CA GLY A 44 -7.46 -8.08 5.62
C GLY A 44 -6.43 -7.10 6.20
N ALA A 45 -5.69 -7.46 7.26
CA ALA A 45 -4.65 -6.57 7.78
C ALA A 45 -3.44 -6.51 6.84
N VAL A 46 -3.01 -5.28 6.52
CA VAL A 46 -1.79 -5.00 5.76
C VAL A 46 -0.65 -4.73 6.74
N ILE A 47 0.48 -5.43 6.58
CA ILE A 47 1.66 -5.26 7.44
C ILE A 47 2.74 -4.55 6.63
N GLY A 48 3.07 -3.32 7.02
CA GLY A 48 4.25 -2.61 6.55
C GLY A 48 5.48 -2.98 7.36
N TYR A 49 6.61 -3.21 6.68
CA TYR A 49 7.90 -3.50 7.32
C TYR A 49 9.00 -2.64 6.73
N LEU A 50 9.63 -1.84 7.57
CA LEU A 50 10.84 -1.09 7.23
C LEU A 50 12.05 -1.82 7.85
N PRO A 51 12.91 -2.46 7.03
CA PRO A 51 14.13 -3.08 7.54
C PRO A 51 15.11 -2.02 8.07
N GLN A 52 16.04 -2.46 8.91
CA GLN A 52 17.08 -1.59 9.45
C GLN A 52 18.02 -1.03 8.37
N ASP A 53 18.26 -1.82 7.33
CA ASP A 53 19.05 -1.44 6.16
C ASP A 53 18.16 -1.65 4.91
N PRO A 54 17.42 -0.62 4.47
CA PRO A 54 16.56 -0.72 3.30
C PRO A 54 17.39 -0.73 2.02
N ALA A 55 17.05 -1.66 1.11
CA ALA A 55 17.57 -1.62 -0.24
C ALA A 55 16.98 -0.39 -0.94
N VAL A 56 17.86 0.50 -1.41
CA VAL A 56 17.50 1.70 -2.17
C VAL A 56 18.21 1.66 -3.52
N ASP A 57 17.54 2.15 -4.55
CA ASP A 57 18.12 2.29 -5.88
C ASP A 57 18.96 3.59 -5.96
N GLU A 58 20.29 3.44 -5.91
CA GLU A 58 21.23 4.58 -5.95
C GLU A 58 21.21 5.34 -7.28
N SER A 59 20.55 4.81 -8.33
CA SER A 59 20.39 5.52 -9.60
C SER A 59 19.28 6.58 -9.57
N ARG A 60 18.43 6.57 -8.54
CA ARG A 60 17.29 7.48 -8.39
C ARG A 60 17.62 8.67 -7.51
N THR A 61 16.90 9.77 -7.73
CA THR A 61 16.91 10.85 -6.75
C THR A 61 16.22 10.39 -5.46
N LEU A 62 16.54 11.05 -4.34
CA LEU A 62 15.86 10.79 -3.07
C LEU A 62 14.33 10.88 -3.20
N TRP A 63 13.85 11.85 -3.98
CA TRP A 63 12.42 12.03 -4.21
C TRP A 63 11.83 10.85 -4.98
N ASP A 64 12.46 10.46 -6.08
CA ASP A 64 11.98 9.36 -6.93
C ASP A 64 11.93 8.03 -6.16
N GLU A 65 12.94 7.76 -5.33
CA GLU A 65 12.95 6.55 -4.49
C GLU A 65 11.89 6.61 -3.38
N ALA A 66 11.68 7.77 -2.75
CA ALA A 66 10.67 7.93 -1.71
C ALA A 66 9.23 7.77 -2.26
N VAL A 67 8.99 8.17 -3.50
CA VAL A 67 7.66 8.04 -4.14
C VAL A 67 7.48 6.73 -4.89
N ALA A 68 8.56 5.98 -5.18
CA ALA A 68 8.50 4.73 -5.94
C ALA A 68 7.50 3.69 -5.40
N PRO A 69 7.37 3.45 -4.08
CA PRO A 69 6.36 2.53 -3.55
C PRO A 69 4.90 2.96 -3.87
N PHE A 70 4.69 4.24 -4.14
CA PHE A 70 3.38 4.82 -4.47
C PHE A 70 3.15 4.95 -5.98
N ALA A 71 4.03 4.39 -6.82
CA ALA A 71 3.92 4.51 -8.28
C ALA A 71 2.56 4.04 -8.83
N THR A 72 2.00 2.97 -8.25
CA THR A 72 0.66 2.47 -8.59
C THR A 72 -0.42 3.49 -8.25
N LEU A 73 -0.37 4.07 -7.05
CA LEU A 73 -1.33 5.08 -6.59
C LEU A 73 -1.24 6.34 -7.47
N ALA A 74 -0.03 6.80 -7.76
CA ALA A 74 0.21 7.92 -8.67
C ALA A 74 -0.23 7.63 -10.12
N ALA A 75 -0.18 6.37 -10.58
CA ALA A 75 -0.71 5.98 -11.89
C ALA A 75 -2.25 6.00 -11.89
N MET A 76 -2.88 5.56 -10.80
CA MET A 76 -4.34 5.63 -10.64
C MET A 76 -4.83 7.08 -10.60
N GLU A 77 -4.15 7.97 -9.87
CA GLU A 77 -4.47 9.41 -9.83
C GLU A 77 -4.41 10.04 -11.22
N ARG A 78 -3.33 9.78 -11.98
CA ARG A 78 -3.22 10.24 -13.38
C ARG A 78 -4.33 9.68 -14.25
N ARG A 79 -4.69 8.41 -14.09
CA ARG A 79 -5.78 7.78 -14.85
C ARG A 79 -7.13 8.42 -14.52
N LEU A 80 -7.38 8.78 -13.27
CA LEU A 80 -8.59 9.52 -12.88
C LEU A 80 -8.64 10.88 -13.56
N ALA A 81 -7.53 11.63 -13.55
CA ALA A 81 -7.45 12.93 -14.22
C ALA A 81 -7.71 12.81 -15.73
N ASP A 82 -7.14 11.79 -16.39
CA ASP A 82 -7.38 11.53 -17.82
C ASP A 82 -8.85 11.20 -18.10
N LEU A 83 -9.49 10.39 -17.25
CA LEU A 83 -10.90 10.02 -17.38
C LEU A 83 -11.82 11.22 -17.12
N GLU A 84 -11.49 12.09 -16.17
CA GLU A 84 -12.23 13.33 -15.91
C GLU A 84 -12.15 14.28 -17.11
N ALA A 85 -10.96 14.44 -17.69
CA ALA A 85 -10.78 15.22 -18.91
C ALA A 85 -11.57 14.63 -20.09
N ALA A 86 -11.58 13.31 -20.25
CA ALA A 86 -12.36 12.63 -21.28
C ALA A 86 -13.88 12.79 -21.07
N LEU A 87 -14.35 12.66 -19.82
CA LEU A 87 -15.77 12.82 -19.47
C LEU A 87 -16.25 14.27 -19.65
N ALA A 88 -15.36 15.26 -19.55
CA ALA A 88 -15.67 16.66 -19.82
C ALA A 88 -15.64 17.03 -21.31
N ALA A 89 -15.12 16.14 -22.17
CA ALA A 89 -14.93 16.40 -23.59
C ALA A 89 -16.27 16.24 -24.37
N PRO A 90 -16.72 17.27 -25.13
CA PRO A 90 -17.98 17.23 -25.89
C PRO A 90 -18.10 16.04 -26.86
N GLU A 91 -16.98 15.54 -27.34
CA GLU A 91 -16.88 14.44 -28.30
C GLU A 91 -17.31 13.10 -27.71
N VAL A 92 -17.23 12.95 -26.38
CA VAL A 92 -17.64 11.72 -25.66
C VAL A 92 -19.15 11.72 -25.43
N HIS A 93 -19.78 12.90 -25.31
CA HIS A 93 -21.23 13.02 -25.12
C HIS A 93 -22.06 12.69 -26.37
N GLY A 94 -21.43 12.62 -27.55
CA GLY A 94 -22.08 12.21 -28.80
C GLY A 94 -22.10 10.69 -29.04
N ASP A 95 -21.47 9.91 -28.16
CA ASP A 95 -21.34 8.45 -28.28
C ASP A 95 -21.62 7.79 -26.92
N ASP A 96 -22.86 7.35 -26.73
CA ASP A 96 -23.33 6.72 -25.49
C ASP A 96 -22.45 5.54 -25.05
N SER A 97 -21.90 4.76 -25.99
CA SER A 97 -21.03 3.63 -25.65
C SER A 97 -19.70 4.11 -25.07
N ARG A 98 -19.12 5.19 -25.61
CA ARG A 98 -17.90 5.79 -25.07
C ARG A 98 -18.14 6.44 -23.72
N LEU A 99 -19.27 7.14 -23.57
CA LEU A 99 -19.64 7.78 -22.32
C LEU A 99 -19.83 6.74 -21.21
N SER A 100 -20.61 5.68 -21.45
CA SER A 100 -20.81 4.60 -20.49
C SER A 100 -19.50 3.89 -20.13
N GLY A 101 -18.65 3.58 -21.12
CA GLY A 101 -17.35 2.96 -20.86
C GLY A 101 -16.42 3.82 -20.00
N ALA A 102 -16.37 5.13 -20.26
CA ALA A 102 -15.57 6.06 -19.46
C ALA A 102 -16.09 6.17 -18.01
N LEU A 103 -17.42 6.21 -17.82
CA LEU A 103 -18.03 6.27 -16.49
C LEU A 103 -17.78 4.98 -15.68
N GLU A 104 -17.91 3.82 -16.31
CA GLU A 104 -17.64 2.52 -15.68
C GLU A 104 -16.17 2.42 -15.25
N GLU A 105 -15.24 2.81 -16.13
CA GLU A 105 -13.82 2.79 -15.82
C GLU A 105 -13.49 3.77 -14.69
N TYR A 106 -14.04 4.98 -14.73
CA TYR A 106 -13.85 6.00 -13.70
C TYR A 106 -14.29 5.48 -12.33
N GLY A 107 -15.49 4.90 -12.23
CA GLY A 107 -15.99 4.31 -10.98
C GLY A 107 -15.04 3.24 -10.45
N ARG A 108 -14.62 2.28 -11.29
CA ARG A 108 -13.71 1.21 -10.91
C ARG A 108 -12.35 1.73 -10.41
N VAL A 109 -11.74 2.68 -11.14
CA VAL A 109 -10.41 3.22 -10.77
C VAL A 109 -10.53 4.04 -9.48
N ARG A 110 -11.61 4.80 -9.31
CA ARG A 110 -11.86 5.60 -8.10
C ARG A 110 -12.01 4.71 -6.88
N ASP A 111 -12.79 3.63 -6.96
CA ASP A 111 -12.97 2.70 -5.85
C ASP A 111 -11.64 2.02 -5.46
N GLN A 112 -10.83 1.66 -6.45
CA GLN A 112 -9.49 1.09 -6.22
C GLN A 112 -8.52 2.10 -5.58
N PHE A 113 -8.57 3.36 -6.03
CA PHE A 113 -7.76 4.45 -5.50
C PHE A 113 -8.13 4.75 -4.04
N GLU A 114 -9.42 4.80 -3.72
CA GLU A 114 -9.91 4.98 -2.36
C GLU A 114 -9.50 3.82 -1.45
N ALA A 115 -9.67 2.58 -1.91
CA ALA A 115 -9.29 1.39 -1.14
C ALA A 115 -7.79 1.32 -0.81
N GLN A 116 -6.94 2.00 -1.59
CA GLN A 116 -5.49 2.10 -1.37
C GLN A 116 -5.07 3.36 -0.61
N GLY A 117 -6.01 4.16 -0.11
CA GLY A 117 -5.73 5.34 0.69
C GLY A 117 -5.43 6.61 -0.13
N GLY A 118 -5.84 6.66 -1.40
CA GLY A 118 -5.56 7.82 -2.26
C GLY A 118 -6.17 9.16 -1.83
N PHE A 119 -7.08 9.17 -0.85
CA PHE A 119 -7.73 10.38 -0.31
C PHE A 119 -7.28 10.77 1.10
N THR A 120 -6.28 10.10 1.68
CA THR A 120 -5.78 10.29 3.06
C THR A 120 -4.28 10.47 3.10
#